data_AF-A0A9E1HYR5-F1
#
_entry.id   AF-A0A9E1HYR5-F1
#
_cell.length_a   1.000
_cell.length_b   1.000
_cell.length_c   1.000
_cell.angle_alpha   90.00
_cell.angle_beta   90.00
_cell.angle_gamma   90.00
#
_symmetry.space_group_name_H-M   'P 1'
#
loop_
_entity.id
_entity.type
_entity.pdbx_description
1 polymer ?
#
loop_
_entity_poly.entity_id
_entity_poly.type
_entity_poly.pdbx_seq_one_letter_code
_entity_poly.pdbx_strand_id
1 'polypeptide(L)'
;GGSNTSKTIELGFTPQAVLVFNEEGKTCTGFNYYTYTGGLALKDKPVIGASKITALEIVENGFKVHNHSYSSNDHMTVNTGKHYFIAFK
;
A
#
# COMPACT_ATOMS: atom_id res chain seq x y z
N GLY A 1 5.98 12.53 16.64
CA GLY A 1 4.70 11.81 16.57
C GLY A 1 4.42 11.53 15.11
N GLY A 2 4.36 10.25 14.72
CA GLY A 2 4.06 9.87 13.34
C GLY A 2 2.55 9.95 13.07
N SER A 3 2.18 10.46 11.90
CA SER A 3 0.79 10.55 11.45
C SER A 3 0.45 9.29 10.63
N ASN A 4 -0.37 8.40 11.19
CA ASN A 4 -0.87 7.21 10.49
C ASN A 4 -2.02 7.62 9.58
N THR A 5 -1.72 8.04 8.35
CA THR A 5 -2.74 8.45 7.39
C THR A 5 -3.06 7.32 6.43
N SER A 6 -4.24 6.72 6.57
CA SER A 6 -4.74 5.77 5.57
C SER A 6 -5.64 6.46 4.56
N LYS A 7 -5.74 5.89 3.36
CA LYS A 7 -6.62 6.34 2.29
C LYS A 7 -7.31 5.14 1.65
N THR A 8 -8.63 5.20 1.54
CA THR A 8 -9.39 4.23 0.75
C THR A 8 -9.51 4.72 -0.69
N ILE A 9 -9.31 3.81 -1.63
CA ILE A 9 -9.56 4.03 -3.06
C ILE A 9 -10.81 3.25 -3.43
N GLU A 10 -11.89 3.98 -3.70
CA GLU A 10 -13.19 3.43 -4.10
C GLU A 10 -13.15 3.01 -5.57
N LEU A 11 -13.59 1.78 -5.84
CA LEU A 11 -13.68 1.19 -7.19
C LEU A 11 -15.13 0.90 -7.61
N GLY A 12 -16.09 0.96 -6.68
CA GLY A 12 -17.48 0.57 -6.90
C GLY A 12 -17.72 -0.94 -6.97
N PHE A 13 -16.70 -1.74 -6.63
CA PHE A 13 -16.77 -3.18 -6.44
C PHE A 13 -15.65 -3.64 -5.49
N THR A 14 -15.84 -4.78 -4.81
CA THR A 14 -14.79 -5.40 -3.99
C THR A 14 -13.88 -6.25 -4.88
N PRO A 15 -12.60 -5.88 -5.08
CA PRO A 15 -11.68 -6.64 -5.93
C PRO A 15 -11.29 -7.99 -5.30
N GLN A 16 -10.94 -8.98 -6.13
CA GLN A 16 -10.29 -10.23 -5.68
C GLN A 16 -8.78 -10.04 -5.48
N ALA A 17 -8.18 -9.12 -6.24
CA ALA A 17 -6.78 -8.75 -6.14
C ALA A 17 -6.58 -7.29 -6.57
N VAL A 18 -5.58 -6.63 -5.98
CA VAL A 18 -5.11 -5.31 -6.41
C VAL A 18 -3.58 -5.33 -6.45
N LEU A 19 -3.03 -4.93 -7.60
CA LEU A 19 -1.61 -4.70 -7.77
C LEU A 19 -1.37 -3.18 -7.84
N VAL A 20 -0.58 -2.64 -6.91
CA VAL A 20 -0.26 -1.22 -6.83
C VAL A 20 1.23 -1.00 -7.12
N PHE A 21 1.54 0.04 -7.89
CA PHE A 21 2.89 0.55 -8.14
C PHE A 21 2.98 2.03 -7.78
N ASN A 22 4.17 2.48 -7.39
CA ASN A 22 4.48 3.92 -7.40
C ASN A 22 4.64 4.44 -8.83
N GLU A 23 4.85 5.75 -8.95
CA GLU A 23 5.03 6.40 -10.25
C GLU A 23 6.23 5.89 -11.07
N GLU A 24 7.22 5.27 -10.43
CA GLU A 24 8.39 4.65 -11.06
C GLU A 24 8.16 3.17 -11.44
N GLY A 25 6.97 2.62 -11.21
CA GLY A 25 6.66 1.21 -11.47
C GLY A 25 7.20 0.23 -10.43
N LYS A 26 7.57 0.72 -9.24
CA LYS A 26 8.15 -0.08 -8.15
C LYS A 26 7.09 -0.39 -7.09
N THR A 27 7.21 -1.57 -6.48
CA THR A 27 6.38 -2.01 -5.34
C THR A 27 7.11 -1.88 -4.00
N CYS A 28 8.44 -1.81 -4.05
CA CYS A 28 9.33 -1.63 -2.91
C CYS A 28 10.59 -0.89 -3.37
N THR A 29 11.15 -0.04 -2.52
CA THR A 29 12.44 0.63 -2.74
C THR A 29 13.34 0.52 -1.52
N GLY A 30 14.66 0.47 -1.73
CA GLY A 30 15.68 0.54 -0.67
C GLY A 30 16.57 -0.70 -0.57
N PHE A 31 17.82 -0.48 -0.14
CA PHE A 31 18.85 -1.51 0.03
C PHE A 31 19.10 -1.87 1.51
N ASN A 32 18.80 -0.93 2.44
CA ASN A 32 18.93 -1.12 3.91
C ASN A 32 17.64 -0.81 4.69
N TYR A 33 16.70 -0.10 4.06
CA TYR A 33 15.44 0.35 4.63
C TYR A 33 14.36 0.15 3.59
N TYR A 34 13.47 -0.80 3.83
CA TYR A 34 12.45 -1.16 2.85
C TYR A 34 11.31 -0.16 2.91
N THR A 35 11.23 0.67 1.88
CA THR A 35 10.10 1.54 1.64
C THR A 35 9.09 0.80 0.78
N TYR A 36 7.98 0.40 1.41
CA TYR A 36 6.88 -0.26 0.70
C TYR A 36 6.07 0.82 -0.01
N THR A 37 5.96 0.71 -1.33
CA THR A 37 5.33 1.72 -2.20
C THR A 37 4.19 1.16 -3.04
N GLY A 38 3.90 -0.13 -2.90
CA GLY A 38 2.84 -0.85 -3.59
C GLY A 38 2.86 -2.33 -3.23
N GLY A 39 2.51 -3.18 -4.19
CA GLY A 39 2.48 -4.64 -4.02
C GLY A 39 1.18 -5.27 -4.46
N LEU A 40 1.11 -6.60 -4.35
CA LEU A 40 -0.07 -7.39 -4.68
C LEU A 40 -0.82 -7.77 -3.40
N ALA A 41 -2.01 -7.18 -3.20
CA ALA A 41 -2.96 -7.63 -2.19
C ALA A 41 -3.98 -8.57 -2.84
N LEU A 42 -4.31 -9.67 -2.15
CA LEU A 42 -5.44 -10.53 -2.49
C LEU A 42 -6.49 -10.45 -1.38
N LYS A 43 -7.69 -10.96 -1.66
CA LYS A 43 -8.69 -11.17 -0.62
C LYS A 43 -8.09 -11.99 0.53
N ASP A 44 -8.24 -11.48 1.75
CA ASP A 44 -7.71 -12.06 3.00
C ASP A 44 -6.16 -12.21 3.05
N LYS A 45 -5.43 -11.61 2.10
CA LYS A 45 -3.96 -11.62 2.04
C LYS A 45 -3.44 -10.20 1.74
N PRO A 46 -3.38 -9.34 2.76
CA PRO A 46 -2.86 -7.98 2.61
C PRO A 46 -1.36 -7.97 2.34
N VAL A 47 -0.86 -6.85 1.79
CA VAL A 47 0.58 -6.57 1.78
C VAL A 47 0.98 -6.10 3.17
N ILE A 48 1.90 -6.83 3.79
CA ILE A 48 2.47 -6.50 5.10
C ILE A 48 3.85 -5.87 4.89
N GLY A 49 4.02 -4.65 5.38
CA GLY A 49 5.26 -3.91 5.34
C GLY A 49 6.16 -4.17 6.55
N ALA A 50 7.12 -3.27 6.76
CA ALA A 50 8.00 -3.29 7.92
C ALA A 50 7.21 -3.29 9.23
N SER A 51 7.79 -3.87 10.28
CA SER A 51 7.17 -3.97 11.61
C SER A 51 5.79 -4.65 11.66
N LYS A 52 5.48 -5.50 10.66
CA LYS A 52 4.20 -6.22 10.53
C LYS A 52 2.97 -5.32 10.37
N ILE A 53 3.14 -4.11 9.87
CA ILE A 53 2.05 -3.17 9.62
C ILE A 53 1.47 -3.43 8.23
N THR A 54 0.14 -3.41 8.12
CA THR A 54 -0.54 -3.49 6.82
C THR A 54 -0.22 -2.27 5.97
N ALA A 55 0.31 -2.49 4.76
CA ALA A 55 0.60 -1.44 3.79
C ALA A 55 -0.54 -1.27 2.76
N LEU A 56 -1.13 -2.40 2.35
CA LEU A 56 -2.22 -2.46 1.36
C LEU A 56 -3.16 -3.61 1.71
N GLU A 57 -4.47 -3.35 1.70
CA GLU A 57 -5.49 -4.37 1.93
C GLU A 57 -6.73 -4.14 1.06
N ILE A 58 -7.42 -5.21 0.71
CA ILE A 58 -8.73 -5.14 0.06
C ILE A 58 -9.78 -4.82 1.11
N VAL A 59 -10.65 -3.86 0.81
CA VAL A 59 -11.80 -3.51 1.65
C VAL A 59 -13.08 -3.57 0.81
N GLU A 60 -14.24 -3.43 1.44
CA GLU A 60 -15.50 -3.34 0.71
C GLU A 60 -15.43 -2.20 -0.31
N ASN A 61 -15.87 -2.47 -1.54
CA ASN A 61 -15.91 -1.50 -2.66
C ASN A 61 -14.55 -0.94 -3.12
N GLY A 62 -13.42 -1.49 -2.68
CA GLY A 62 -12.12 -1.06 -3.16
C GLY A 62 -10.92 -1.62 -2.40
N PHE A 63 -9.93 -0.77 -2.15
CA PHE A 63 -8.75 -1.12 -1.36
C PHE A 63 -8.28 0.05 -0.51
N LYS A 64 -7.63 -0.26 0.61
CA LYS A 64 -7.05 0.71 1.52
C LYS A 64 -5.54 0.68 1.46
N VAL A 65 -4.98 1.87 1.38
CA VAL A 65 -3.57 2.14 1.40
C VAL A 65 -3.21 2.81 2.72
N HIS A 66 -2.18 2.31 3.39
CA HIS A 66 -1.73 2.85 4.67
C HIS A 66 -0.42 3.63 4.49
N ASN A 67 -0.38 4.87 4.97
CA ASN A 67 0.85 5.62 5.13
C ASN A 67 1.36 5.44 6.55
N HIS A 68 2.63 5.10 6.67
CA HIS A 68 3.29 5.05 7.95
C HIS A 68 4.67 5.68 7.81
N SER A 69 4.86 6.85 8.42
CA SER A 69 6.18 7.45 8.58
C SER A 69 6.66 7.18 10.00
N TYR A 70 7.61 6.26 10.14
CA TYR A 70 8.38 6.18 11.39
C TYR A 70 9.50 7.22 11.37
N SER A 71 9.74 7.84 12.53
CA SER A 71 10.87 8.75 12.75
C SER A 71 12.23 8.03 12.82
N SER A 72 12.26 6.72 12.61
CA SER A 72 13.48 5.91 12.57
C SER A 72 13.44 4.99 11.35
N ASN A 73 13.87 5.54 10.23
CA ASN A 73 14.39 4.83 9.06
C ASN A 73 13.47 3.87 8.26
N ASP A 74 12.20 3.67 8.61
CA ASP A 74 11.24 2.91 7.77
C ASP A 74 10.10 3.82 7.28
N HIS A 75 9.96 3.95 5.96
CA HIS A 75 8.97 4.83 5.32
C HIS A 75 7.97 3.99 4.52
N MET A 76 6.68 4.08 4.81
CA MET A 76 5.64 3.51 3.95
C MET A 76 4.98 4.64 3.16
N THR A 77 5.41 4.83 1.91
CA THR A 77 4.95 5.93 1.04
C THR A 77 3.87 5.51 0.04
N VAL A 78 3.17 4.39 0.31
CA VAL A 78 2.07 3.93 -0.57
C VAL A 78 0.96 4.98 -0.70
N ASN A 79 0.86 5.98 0.19
CA ASN A 79 -0.13 7.06 0.13
C ASN A 79 0.44 8.44 -0.28
N THR A 80 1.72 8.53 -0.69
CA THR A 80 2.33 9.80 -1.10
C THR A 80 2.81 9.73 -2.55
N GLY A 81 2.37 10.67 -3.39
CA GLY A 81 2.72 10.69 -4.82
C GLY A 81 1.64 10.10 -5.72
N LYS A 82 1.96 9.89 -7.00
CA LYS A 82 1.09 9.19 -7.95
C LYS A 82 1.27 7.68 -7.79
N HIS A 83 0.16 6.96 -7.76
CA HIS A 83 0.13 5.51 -7.76
C HIS A 83 -0.69 5.00 -8.93
N TYR A 84 -0.21 3.93 -9.54
CA TYR A 84 -0.91 3.21 -10.58
C TYR A 84 -1.37 1.87 -10.02
N PHE A 85 -2.56 1.42 -10.40
CA PHE A 85 -3.07 0.13 -9.94
C PHE A 85 -3.80 -0.65 -11.02
N ILE A 86 -3.78 -1.96 -10.87
CA ILE A 86 -4.61 -2.91 -11.62
C ILE A 86 -5.49 -3.61 -10.59
N ALA A 87 -6.81 -3.53 -10.79
CA ALA A 87 -7.79 -4.19 -9.93
C ALA A 87 -8.46 -5.34 -10.70
N PHE A 88 -8.49 -6.51 -10.06
CA PHE A 88 -9.12 -7.71 -10.59
C PHE A 88 -10.49 -7.88 -9.93
N LYS A 89 -11.52 -8.01 -10.75
CA LYS A 89 -12.89 -8.23 -10.28
C LYS A 89 -13.11 -9.68 -9.84
#